data_AF-A0A836BHX2-F1
#
_entry.id   AF-A0A836BHX2-F1
#
_cell.length_a   1.000
_cell.length_b   1.000
_cell.length_c   1.000
_cell.angle_alpha   90.00
_cell.angle_beta   90.00
_cell.angle_gamma   90.00
#
_symmetry.space_group_name_H-M   'P 1'
#
loop_
_entity.id
_entity.type
_entity.pdbx_description
1 polymer ?
#
loop_
_entity_poly.entity_id
_entity_poly.type
_entity_poly.pdbx_seq_one_letter_code
_entity_poly.pdbx_strand_id
1 'polypeptide(L)'
;MSETWRERLSRRRLEIGIEGPEYDYIQSYIAFYCSEADRRCKEIDMNKTVDEVINSMKDEEFDRFTKSVIDGVHKKQGYDGQVPAQMN
;
A
#
# COMPACT_ATOMS: atom_id res chain seq x y z
N MET A 1 -1.07 11.61 -17.93
CA MET A 1 -1.58 10.50 -17.11
C MET A 1 -0.44 10.08 -16.21
N SER A 2 -0.58 10.30 -14.91
CA SER A 2 0.41 9.93 -13.89
C SER A 2 0.38 8.40 -13.66
N GLU A 3 1.54 7.79 -13.43
CA GLU A 3 1.67 6.36 -13.08
C GLU A 3 0.94 6.08 -11.75
N THR A 4 0.12 5.04 -11.69
CA THR A 4 -0.58 4.63 -10.46
C THR A 4 0.39 3.93 -9.50
N TRP A 5 0.09 3.94 -8.20
CA TRP A 5 0.90 3.19 -7.23
C TRP A 5 0.98 1.69 -7.52
N ARG A 6 -0.04 1.10 -8.17
CA ARG A 6 -0.05 -0.30 -8.61
C ARG A 6 0.96 -0.56 -9.72
N GLU A 7 1.03 0.33 -10.70
CA GLU A 7 2.02 0.28 -11.79
C GLU A 7 3.44 0.48 -11.25
N ARG A 8 3.63 1.42 -10.32
CA ARG A 8 4.89 1.63 -9.60
C ARG A 8 5.34 0.40 -8.83
N LEU A 9 4.44 -0.24 -8.09
CA LEU A 9 4.74 -1.44 -7.31
C LEU A 9 5.10 -2.61 -8.24
N SER A 10 4.34 -2.81 -9.31
CA SER A 10 4.60 -3.84 -10.33
C SER A 10 5.99 -3.69 -10.96
N ARG A 11 6.38 -2.46 -11.33
CA ARG A 11 7.69 -2.17 -11.92
C ARG A 11 8.83 -2.44 -10.94
N ARG A 12 8.67 -2.05 -9.67
CA ARG A 12 9.73 -2.12 -8.66
C ARG A 12 9.77 -3.44 -7.89
N ARG A 13 8.80 -4.34 -8.08
CA ARG A 13 8.71 -5.59 -7.31
C ARG A 13 10.00 -6.41 -7.33
N LEU A 14 10.68 -6.47 -8.47
CA LEU A 14 11.95 -7.19 -8.63
C LEU A 14 13.11 -6.50 -7.90
N GLU A 15 13.14 -5.16 -7.90
CA GLU A 15 14.14 -4.37 -7.16
C GLU A 15 13.94 -4.48 -5.65
N ILE A 16 12.69 -4.64 -5.21
CA ILE A 16 12.28 -4.79 -3.80
C ILE A 16 12.41 -6.27 -3.35
N GLY A 17 12.60 -7.20 -4.28
CA GLY A 17 12.76 -8.62 -3.99
C GLY A 17 11.47 -9.34 -3.61
N ILE A 18 10.31 -8.83 -4.05
CA ILE A 18 8.99 -9.40 -3.79
C ILE A 18 8.43 -10.05 -5.06
N GLU A 19 8.11 -11.34 -4.95
CA GLU A 19 7.59 -12.14 -6.06
C GLU A 19 6.42 -13.04 -5.63
N GLY A 20 5.60 -13.46 -6.59
CA GLY A 20 4.56 -14.45 -6.37
C GLY A 20 3.52 -14.04 -5.32
N PRO A 21 3.09 -14.95 -4.42
CA PRO A 21 2.02 -14.70 -3.44
C PRO A 21 2.27 -13.52 -2.49
N GLU A 22 3.54 -13.18 -2.24
CA GLU A 22 3.93 -12.05 -1.40
C GLU A 22 3.63 -10.71 -2.09
N TYR A 23 3.83 -10.63 -3.40
CA TYR A 23 3.43 -9.46 -4.19
C TYR A 23 1.92 -9.24 -4.15
N ASP A 24 1.14 -10.33 -4.30
CA ASP A 24 -0.32 -10.27 -4.27
C ASP A 24 -0.84 -9.86 -2.88
N TYR A 25 -0.20 -10.35 -1.81
CA TYR A 25 -0.45 -9.92 -0.43
C TYR A 25 -0.25 -8.43 -0.28
N ILE A 26 0.94 -7.92 -0.64
CA ILE A 26 1.33 -6.53 -0.42
C ILE A 26 0.42 -5.60 -1.21
N GLN A 27 0.13 -5.95 -2.47
CA GLN A 27 -0.80 -5.18 -3.29
C GLN A 27 -2.20 -5.12 -2.66
N SER A 28 -2.71 -6.26 -2.15
CA SER A 28 -4.03 -6.32 -1.51
C SER A 28 -4.05 -5.54 -0.19
N TYR A 29 -2.98 -5.61 0.59
CA TYR A 29 -2.83 -4.92 1.86
C TYR A 29 -2.79 -3.40 1.70
N ILE A 30 -2.02 -2.90 0.73
CA ILE A 30 -1.98 -1.48 0.39
C ILE A 30 -3.36 -1.01 -0.08
N ALA A 31 -4.03 -1.78 -0.95
CA ALA A 31 -5.36 -1.43 -1.43
C ALA A 31 -6.40 -1.35 -0.30
N PHE A 32 -6.36 -2.28 0.66
CA PHE A 32 -7.23 -2.27 1.84
C PHE A 32 -7.02 -1.01 2.68
N TYR A 33 -5.77 -0.66 2.98
CA TYR A 33 -5.47 0.54 3.78
C TYR A 33 -5.83 1.83 3.05
N CYS A 34 -5.59 1.90 1.74
CA CYS A 34 -6.06 3.01 0.93
C CYS A 34 -7.58 3.15 1.02
N SER A 35 -8.33 2.05 0.88
CA SER A 35 -9.80 2.05 0.98
C SER A 35 -10.31 2.48 2.36
N GLU A 36 -9.73 1.96 3.44
CA GLU A 36 -10.08 2.33 4.81
C GLU A 36 -9.75 3.81 5.10
N ALA A 37 -8.61 4.28 4.61
CA ALA A 37 -8.19 5.66 4.79
C ALA A 37 -9.06 6.60 3.93
N ASP A 38 -9.43 6.20 2.71
CA ASP A 38 -10.42 6.88 1.86
C ASP A 38 -11.77 7.01 2.57
N ARG A 39 -12.26 5.92 3.16
CA ARG A 39 -13.53 5.89 3.89
C ARG A 39 -13.50 6.87 5.06
N ARG A 40 -12.45 6.83 5.88
CA ARG A 40 -12.25 7.76 7.01
C ARG A 40 -12.03 9.20 6.57
N CYS A 41 -11.34 9.42 5.45
CA CYS A 41 -11.20 10.75 4.87
C CYS A 41 -12.54 11.27 4.38
N LYS A 42 -13.35 10.44 3.71
CA LYS A 42 -14.70 10.81 3.23
C LYS A 42 -15.68 11.08 4.37
N GLU A 43 -15.51 10.45 5.53
CA GLU A 43 -16.25 10.76 6.76
C GLU A 43 -15.95 12.18 7.30
N ILE A 44 -14.80 12.78 6.94
CA ILE A 44 -14.34 14.10 7.40
C ILE A 44 -14.45 15.17 6.29
N ASP A 45 -14.13 14.80 5.04
CA ASP A 45 -14.17 15.59 3.82
C ASP A 45 -14.36 14.66 2.61
N MET A 46 -15.58 14.65 2.07
CA MET A 46 -16.03 13.73 1.02
C MET A 46 -15.26 13.87 -0.32
N ASN A 47 -14.46 14.94 -0.47
CA ASN A 47 -13.71 15.24 -1.69
C ASN A 47 -12.23 14.82 -1.64
N LYS A 48 -11.75 14.20 -0.55
CA LYS A 48 -10.37 13.72 -0.45
C LYS A 48 -10.25 12.21 -0.61
N THR A 49 -9.45 11.78 -1.57
CA THR A 49 -8.99 10.39 -1.65
C THR A 49 -7.52 10.30 -1.22
N VAL A 50 -7.24 9.32 -0.36
CA VAL A 50 -5.90 8.96 0.09
C VAL A 50 -5.07 8.42 -1.06
N ASP A 51 -5.71 7.78 -2.05
CA ASP A 51 -5.06 7.40 -3.29
C ASP A 51 -4.49 8.62 -4.04
N GLU A 52 -5.21 9.73 -4.15
CA GLU A 52 -4.67 10.96 -4.76
C GLU A 52 -3.50 11.55 -3.97
N VAL A 53 -3.55 11.49 -2.64
CA VAL A 53 -2.45 11.94 -1.78
C VAL A 53 -1.20 11.09 -2.01
N ILE A 54 -1.34 9.76 -2.01
CA ILE A 54 -0.24 8.82 -2.25
C ILE A 54 0.29 8.97 -3.69
N ASN A 55 -0.59 9.14 -4.68
CA ASN A 55 -0.21 9.36 -6.08
C ASN A 55 0.51 10.71 -6.29
N SER A 56 0.31 11.68 -5.39
CA SER A 56 0.98 12.99 -5.42
C SER A 56 2.33 13.04 -4.69
N MET A 57 2.69 11.98 -3.95
CA MET A 57 3.96 11.94 -3.21
C MET A 57 5.16 11.94 -4.15
N LYS A 58 6.22 12.64 -3.75
CA LYS A 58 7.53 12.51 -4.40
C LYS A 58 8.13 11.14 -4.10
N ASP A 59 8.98 10.66 -4.99
CA ASP A 59 9.54 9.30 -4.92
C ASP A 59 10.24 9.00 -3.58
N GLU A 60 10.99 9.96 -3.02
CA GLU A 60 11.66 9.79 -1.72
C GLU A 60 10.70 9.74 -0.52
N GLU A 61 9.55 10.40 -0.63
CA GLU A 61 8.50 10.40 0.39
C GLU A 61 7.68 9.13 0.32
N PHE A 62 7.38 8.68 -0.91
CA PHE A 62 6.77 7.39 -1.18
C PHE A 62 7.65 6.23 -0.68
N ASP A 63 8.97 6.27 -0.91
CA ASP A 63 9.89 5.25 -0.45
C ASP A 63 9.96 5.15 1.08
N ARG A 64 9.94 6.30 1.78
CA ARG A 64 9.88 6.34 3.25
C ARG A 64 8.55 5.83 3.79
N PHE A 65 7.44 6.21 3.16
CA PHE A 65 6.11 5.72 3.50
C PHE A 65 6.05 4.20 3.38
N THR A 66 6.46 3.65 2.24
CA THR A 66 6.42 2.20 1.97
C THR A 66 7.30 1.42 2.96
N LYS A 67 8.53 1.90 3.25
CA LYS A 67 9.41 1.27 4.26
C LYS A 67 8.79 1.27 5.67
N SER A 68 8.13 2.36 6.05
CA SER A 68 7.47 2.46 7.37
C SER A 68 6.29 1.51 7.49
N VAL A 69 5.55 1.27 6.40
CA VAL A 69 4.47 0.28 6.36
C VAL A 69 5.03 -1.13 6.51
N ILE A 70 6.09 -1.47 5.76
CA ILE A 70 6.76 -2.78 5.85
C ILE A 70 7.28 -3.04 7.27
N ASP A 71 7.99 -2.08 7.86
CA ASP A 71 8.48 -2.20 9.24
C ASP A 71 7.34 -2.34 10.27
N GLY A 72 6.23 -1.63 10.03
CA GLY A 72 5.02 -1.72 10.85
C GLY A 72 4.38 -3.10 10.80
N VAL A 73 4.29 -3.70 9.62
CA VAL A 73 3.78 -5.07 9.42
C VAL A 73 4.69 -6.08 10.12
N HIS A 74 6.01 -6.03 9.85
CA HIS A 74 6.98 -6.93 10.45
C HIS A 74 7.06 -6.82 11.99
N LYS A 75 6.82 -5.63 12.56
CA LYS A 75 6.82 -5.43 14.03
C LYS A 75 5.50 -5.80 14.70
N LYS A 76 4.36 -5.62 14.04
CA LYS A 76 3.04 -5.88 14.64
C LYS A 76 2.54 -7.31 14.46
N GLN A 77 2.99 -8.01 13.42
CA GLN A 77 2.71 -9.42 13.21
C GLN A 77 4.01 -10.09 12.77
N GLY A 78 4.40 -11.17 13.45
CA GLY A 78 5.39 -12.08 12.88
C GLY A 78 4.81 -12.59 11.57
N TYR A 79 5.27 -12.02 10.45
CA TYR A 79 4.82 -12.37 9.11
C TYR A 79 5.25 -13.82 8.83
N ASP A 80 4.29 -14.74 8.77
CA ASP A 80 4.49 -16.18 8.55
C ASP A 80 4.14 -16.61 7.10
N GLY A 81 3.88 -15.65 6.22
CA GLY A 81 3.62 -15.88 4.79
C GLY A 81 2.16 -16.15 4.41
N GLN A 82 1.19 -15.96 5.32
CA GLN A 82 -0.23 -16.14 5.02
C GLN A 82 -0.95 -14.83 4.68
N VAL A 83 -1.64 -14.79 3.54
CA VAL A 83 -2.54 -13.70 3.11
C VAL A 83 -3.69 -13.53 4.09
N PRO A 84 -4.05 -12.30 4.53
CA PRO A 84 -5.11 -12.14 5.50
C PRO A 84 -6.37 -12.62 4.83
N ALA A 85 -7.05 -13.57 5.47
CA ALA A 85 -8.34 -14.04 5.01
C ALA A 85 -9.27 -12.81 4.90
N GLN A 86 -9.69 -12.54 3.66
CA GLN A 86 -10.68 -11.56 3.21
C GLN A 86 -11.27 -10.70 4.34
N MET A 87 -10.80 -9.46 4.44
CA MET A 87 -11.49 -8.43 5.22
C MET A 87 -12.68 -7.94 4.39
N ASN A 88 -13.85 -8.53 4.68
CA ASN A 88 -15.16 -8.11 4.18
C ASN A 88 -15.47 -6.65 4.50
#